data_AF-A0AA44Y368-F1
#
_entry.id   AF-A0AA44Y368-F1
#
_cell.length_a   1.000
_cell.length_b   1.000
_cell.length_c   1.000
_cell.angle_alpha   90.00
_cell.angle_beta   90.00
_cell.angle_gamma   90.00
#
_symmetry.space_group_name_H-M   'P 1'
#
loop_
_entity.id
_entity.type
_entity.pdbx_description
1 polymer ?
#
loop_
_entity_poly.entity_id
_entity_poly.type
_entity_poly.pdbx_seq_one_letter_code
_entity_poly.pdbx_strand_id
1 'polypeptide(L)' 'MDSLSQQDLLRLAMKELNLTREGIAARIHAPLRSLNKWLLPENSADFRPMPDLGKAFVRDIIRWNRKS' A
#
# COMPACT_ATOMS: atom_id res chain seq x y z
N MET A 1 7.65 -8.46 6.97
CA MET A 1 6.64 -7.53 6.40
C MET A 1 5.28 -7.68 7.09
N ASP A 2 5.03 -8.77 7.84
CA ASP A 2 3.71 -9.02 8.43
C ASP A 2 3.39 -8.13 9.64
N SER A 3 4.41 -7.56 10.29
CA SER A 3 4.27 -6.61 11.40
C SER A 3 4.19 -5.13 10.97
N LEU A 4 4.28 -4.82 9.67
CA LEU A 4 4.23 -3.42 9.21
C LEU A 4 2.81 -2.87 9.32
N SER A 5 2.72 -1.58 9.70
CA SER A 5 1.49 -0.80 9.51
C SER A 5 1.12 -0.77 8.01
N GLN A 6 -0.16 -0.49 7.71
CA GLN A 6 -0.58 -0.38 6.31
C GLN A 6 0.12 0.78 5.60
N GLN A 7 0.41 1.87 6.32
CA GLN A 7 1.08 3.05 5.78
C GLN A 7 2.52 2.69 5.40
N ASP A 8 3.23 1.99 6.28
CA ASP A 8 4.62 1.60 6.03
C ASP A 8 4.71 0.54 4.94
N LEU A 9 3.74 -0.38 4.89
CA LEU A 9 3.64 -1.36 3.80
C LEU A 9 3.47 -0.67 2.43
N LEU A 10 2.57 0.32 2.34
CA LEU A 10 2.33 1.06 1.10
C LEU A 10 3.52 1.94 0.71
N ARG A 11 4.16 2.62 1.67
CA ARG A 11 5.37 3.41 1.43
C ARG A 11 6.55 2.54 1.00
N LEU A 12 6.71 1.37 1.60
CA LEU A 12 7.70 0.39 1.19
C LEU A 12 7.46 -0.05 -0.27
N ALA A 13 6.21 -0.34 -0.63
CA ALA A 13 5.86 -0.69 -2.00
C ALA A 13 6.22 0.42 -2.99
N MET A 14 5.85 1.67 -2.70
CA MET A 14 6.21 2.82 -3.53
C MET A 14 7.74 2.94 -3.70
N LYS A 15 8.49 2.78 -2.61
CA LYS A 15 9.96 2.86 -2.63
C LYS A 15 10.60 1.74 -3.46
N GLU A 16 10.20 0.48 -3.26
CA GLU A 16 10.85 -0.65 -3.92
C GLU A 16 10.47 -0.80 -5.39
N LEU A 17 9.25 -0.44 -5.75
CA LEU A 17 8.80 -0.49 -7.14
C LEU A 17 9.07 0.84 -7.90
N ASN A 18 9.66 1.84 -7.24
CA ASN A 18 9.87 3.19 -7.77
C ASN A 18 8.57 3.81 -8.34
N LEU A 19 7.47 3.66 -7.60
CA LEU A 19 6.13 4.12 -7.99
C LEU A 19 5.68 5.30 -7.11
N THR A 20 4.93 6.21 -7.71
CA THR A 20 4.20 7.25 -6.97
C THR A 20 2.96 6.66 -6.28
N ARG A 21 2.20 7.51 -5.56
CA ARG A 21 0.90 7.12 -5.00
C ARG A 21 -0.08 6.69 -6.09
N GLU A 22 -0.14 7.44 -7.19
CA GLU A 22 -0.96 7.12 -8.36
C GLU A 22 -0.51 5.79 -8.98
N GLY A 23 0.80 5.59 -9.11
CA GLY A 23 1.39 4.37 -9.64
C GLY A 23 1.03 3.14 -8.81
N ILE A 24 1.18 3.21 -7.49
CA ILE A 24 0.83 2.06 -6.64
C ILE A 24 -0.68 1.83 -6.58
N ALA A 25 -1.51 2.88 -6.56
CA ALA A 25 -2.97 2.75 -6.62
C ALA A 25 -3.40 2.01 -7.90
N ALA A 26 -2.86 2.41 -9.05
CA ALA A 26 -3.10 1.74 -10.32
C ALA A 26 -2.61 0.28 -10.31
N ARG A 27 -1.40 0.04 -9.79
CA ARG A 27 -0.77 -1.29 -9.74
C ARG A 27 -1.55 -2.31 -8.90
N ILE A 28 -2.28 -1.84 -7.88
CA ILE A 28 -3.13 -2.67 -7.01
C ILE A 28 -4.63 -2.56 -7.32
N HIS A 29 -4.99 -1.93 -8.45
CA HIS A 29 -6.37 -1.73 -8.89
C HIS A 29 -7.27 -1.09 -7.82
N ALA A 30 -6.71 -0.19 -7.01
CA ALA A 30 -7.44 0.56 -6.00
C ALA A 30 -7.70 2.00 -6.47
N PRO A 31 -8.85 2.60 -6.11
CA PRO A 31 -9.04 4.04 -6.29
C PRO A 31 -7.98 4.83 -5.51
N LEU A 32 -7.37 5.84 -6.14
CA LEU A 32 -6.39 6.72 -5.49
C LEU A 32 -6.92 7.35 -4.20
N ARG A 33 -8.22 7.68 -4.17
CA ARG A 33 -8.89 8.20 -2.98
C ARG A 33 -8.83 7.22 -1.80
N SER A 34 -9.02 5.93 -2.06
CA SER A 34 -8.92 4.89 -1.04
C SER A 34 -7.49 4.75 -0.54
N LEU A 35 -6.50 4.73 -1.46
CA LEU A 35 -5.08 4.70 -1.10
C LEU A 35 -4.71 5.89 -0.19
N ASN A 36 -5.16 7.09 -0.54
CA ASN A 36 -4.87 8.28 0.26
C ASN A 36 -5.45 8.15 1.69
N LYS A 37 -6.67 7.62 1.84
CA LYS A 37 -7.25 7.34 3.16
C LYS A 37 -6.50 6.27 3.94
N TRP A 38 -5.94 5.28 3.25
CA TRP A 38 -5.10 4.24 3.88
C TRP A 38 -3.76 4.79 4.38
N LEU A 39 -3.25 5.84 3.73
CA LEU A 39 -1.97 6.48 4.09
C LEU A 39 -2.10 7.52 5.20
N LEU A 40 -3.31 7.88 5.61
CA LEU A 40 -3.54 8.81 6.72
C LEU A 40 -3.04 8.22 8.05
N PRO A 41 -2.64 9.06 9.01
CA PRO A 41 -2.42 8.66 10.40
C PRO A 41 -3.66 7.98 10.99
N GLU A 42 -3.48 6.97 11.85
CA GLU A 42 -4.60 6.22 12.44
C GLU A 42 -5.53 7.07 13.32
N ASN A 43 -5.02 8.17 13.88
CA ASN A 43 -5.82 9.13 14.65
C ASN A 43 -6.64 10.10 13.78
N SER A 44 -6.53 10.02 12.46
CA SER A 44 -7.34 10.83 11.55
C SER A 44 -8.76 10.29 11.44
N ALA A 45 -9.78 11.16 11.53
CA ALA A 45 -11.18 10.77 11.32
C ALA A 45 -11.46 10.19 9.92
N ASP A 46 -10.63 10.55 8.93
CA ASP A 46 -10.73 10.06 7.55
C ASP A 46 -9.89 8.82 7.27
N PHE A 47 -9.12 8.35 8.25
CA PHE A 47 -8.39 7.09 8.15
C PHE A 47 -9.34 5.95 7.84
N ARG A 48 -8.94 5.09 6.91
CA ARG A 48 -9.66 3.84 6.63
C ARG A 48 -8.67 2.68 6.63
N PRO A 49 -9.04 1.52 7.18
CA PRO A 49 -8.21 0.33 7.07
C PRO A 49 -8.22 -0.18 5.63
N MET A 50 -7.04 -0.60 5.16
CA MET A 50 -6.92 -1.35 3.91
C MET A 50 -7.43 -2.79 4.13
N PRO A 51 -8.22 -3.36 3.20
CA PRO A 51 -8.65 -4.76 3.28
C PRO A 51 -7.46 -5.72 3.36
N ASP A 52 -7.60 -6.84 4.07
CA ASP A 52 -6.50 -7.79 4.26
C ASP A 52 -6.03 -8.42 2.95
N LEU A 53 -6.95 -8.66 2.01
CA LEU A 53 -6.61 -9.09 0.65
C LEU A 53 -5.72 -8.06 -0.06
N GLY A 54 -5.97 -6.75 0.14
CA GLY A 54 -5.13 -5.68 -0.39
C GLY A 54 -3.73 -5.69 0.24
N LYS A 55 -3.63 -5.91 1.56
CA LYS A 55 -2.33 -6.05 2.25
C LYS A 55 -1.55 -7.26 1.72
N ALA A 56 -2.21 -8.41 1.55
CA ALA A 56 -1.59 -9.61 1.00
C ALA A 56 -1.05 -9.36 -0.41
N PHE A 57 -1.86 -8.75 -1.28
CA PHE A 57 -1.46 -8.42 -2.65
C PHE A 57 -0.26 -7.47 -2.69
N VAL A 58 -0.24 -6.41 -1.87
CA VAL A 58 0.91 -5.49 -1.78
C VAL A 58 2.19 -6.21 -1.34
N ARG A 59 2.09 -7.14 -0.38
CA ARG A 59 3.26 -7.94 0.03
C ARG A 59 3.77 -8.83 -1.10
N ASP A 60 2.87 -9.42 -1.88
CA ASP A 60 3.25 -10.31 -2.97
C ASP A 60 3.91 -9.57 -4.13
N ILE A 61 3.42 -8.39 -4.53
CA ILE A 61 4.08 -7.58 -5.56
C ILE A 61 5.50 -7.15 -5.14
N ILE A 62 5.71 -6.83 -3.85
CA ILE A 62 7.04 -6.52 -3.31
C ILE A 62 7.94 -7.76 -3.38
N ARG A 63 7.44 -8.91 -2.92
CA ARG A 63 8.18 -10.19 -2.98
C ARG A 63 8.57 -10.55 -4.40
N TRP A 64 7.69 -10.32 -5.37
CA TRP A 64 7.98 -10.59 -6.79
C TRP A 64 9.02 -9.63 -7.34
N ASN A 65 8.93 -8.33 -7.04
CA ASN A 65 9.91 -7.33 -7.45
C ASN A 65 11.34 -7.66 -6.98
N ARG A 66 11.48 -8.21 -5.76
CA ARG A 66 12.79 -8.61 -5.21
C ARG A 66 13.38 -9.89 -5.82
N LYS A 67 12.56 -10.69 -6.50
CA LYS A 67 12.99 -11.95 -7.14
C LYS A 67 13.41 -11.74 -8.60
N SER A 68 13.02 -10.60 -9.19
CA SER A 68 13.42 -10.19 -10.53
C SER A 68 14.77 -9.51 -10.53
#